data_AF-A0A258WV65-F1
#
_entry.id   AF-A0A258WV65-F1
#
_cell.length_a   1.000
_cell.length_b   1.000
_cell.length_c   1.000
_cell.angle_alpha   90.00
_cell.angle_beta   90.00
_cell.angle_gamma   90.00
#
_symmetry.space_group_name_H-M   'P 1'
#
loop_
_entity.id
_entity.type
_entity.pdbx_description
1 polymer ?
#
loop_
_entity_poly.entity_id
_entity_poly.type
_entity_poly.pdbx_seq_one_letter_code
_entity_poly.pdbx_strand_id
1 'polypeptide(L)'
;MKIMLLSLYTASILMGANGDAQSVLSEVSKLRQKYEECRASQSEIKGIDPKVLAEVRDKNQKLELEVNRKNGVIKSLEQTMLLRDRSYRETTARNKNLIAQLHTQQVTKQEREMLKKALIEAKAELALAQKELRGGSSSIVKVREELQATKAMLAKLQSQPSKVKPTELIVTKVVEPTEKIKALQSQLNAANTVIAQLRSMPVKSQTQPAQVIYKDRIVTQDKVVYKDRPVIKEKIVEKIVYKDRPVEKVVIK
;
A
#
# COMPACT_ATOMS: atom_id res chain seq x y z
N MET A 1 -24.67 -52.61 61.82
CA MET A 1 -24.11 -53.64 62.74
C MET A 1 -23.33 -53.06 63.91
N LYS A 2 -22.36 -52.14 63.73
CA LYS A 2 -21.55 -51.59 64.84
C LYS A 2 -22.36 -50.90 65.96
N ILE A 3 -23.44 -50.18 65.63
CA ILE A 3 -24.30 -49.49 66.63
C ILE A 3 -25.12 -50.49 67.46
N MET A 4 -25.61 -51.57 66.84
CA MET A 4 -26.35 -52.65 67.52
C MET A 4 -25.44 -53.47 68.44
N LEU A 5 -24.18 -53.69 68.04
CA LEU A 5 -23.19 -54.37 68.88
C LEU A 5 -22.79 -53.50 70.09
N LEU A 6 -22.69 -52.18 69.93
CA LEU A 6 -22.46 -51.27 71.05
C LEU A 6 -23.63 -51.27 72.04
N SER A 7 -24.88 -51.26 71.55
CA SER A 7 -26.06 -51.27 72.43
C SER A 7 -26.21 -52.61 73.18
N LEU A 8 -25.88 -53.73 72.53
CA LEU A 8 -25.84 -55.04 73.19
C LEU A 8 -24.73 -55.11 74.24
N TYR A 9 -23.55 -54.54 73.96
CA TYR A 9 -22.42 -54.52 74.89
C TYR A 9 -22.72 -53.67 76.12
N THR A 10 -23.38 -52.52 75.95
CA THR A 10 -23.85 -51.69 77.08
C THR A 10 -24.95 -52.38 77.89
N ALA A 11 -25.86 -53.10 77.24
CA ALA A 11 -26.92 -53.85 77.93
C ALA A 11 -26.34 -55.02 78.75
N SER A 12 -25.33 -55.72 78.25
CA SER A 12 -24.63 -56.79 78.98
C SER A 12 -23.84 -56.28 80.18
N ILE A 13 -23.23 -55.09 80.08
CA ILE A 13 -22.55 -54.44 81.22
C ILE A 13 -23.56 -53.99 82.29
N LEU A 14 -24.73 -53.49 81.89
CA LEU A 14 -25.80 -53.12 82.83
C LEU A 14 -26.46 -54.34 83.51
N MET A 15 -26.60 -55.47 82.81
CA MET A 15 -27.20 -56.69 83.39
C MET A 15 -26.22 -57.53 84.23
N GLY A 16 -24.90 -57.33 84.08
CA GLY A 16 -23.87 -58.06 84.85
C GLY A 16 -23.43 -57.36 86.15
N ALA A 17 -23.80 -56.10 86.37
CA ALA A 17 -23.36 -55.31 87.51
C ALA A 17 -24.32 -55.42 88.71
N ASN A 18 -24.45 -56.63 89.29
CA ASN A 18 -25.23 -56.89 90.51
C ASN A 18 -24.58 -56.35 91.80
N GLY A 19 -23.94 -55.18 91.76
CA GLY A 19 -23.27 -54.61 92.93
C GLY A 19 -23.20 -53.08 92.98
N ASP A 20 -22.99 -52.41 91.86
CA ASP A 20 -22.68 -50.96 91.91
C ASP A 20 -23.16 -50.20 90.66
N ALA A 21 -24.41 -50.45 90.24
CA ALA A 21 -25.04 -49.72 89.14
C ALA A 21 -25.01 -48.19 89.33
N GLN A 22 -25.05 -47.73 90.59
CA GLN A 22 -24.88 -46.31 90.94
C GLN A 22 -23.46 -45.79 90.70
N SER A 23 -22.43 -46.62 90.93
CA SER A 23 -21.05 -46.26 90.64
C SER A 23 -20.84 -46.06 89.13
N VAL A 24 -21.34 -47.01 88.32
CA VAL A 24 -21.28 -46.93 86.85
C VAL A 24 -22.01 -45.69 86.34
N LEU A 25 -23.20 -45.39 86.87
CA LEU A 25 -23.95 -44.18 86.49
C LEU A 25 -23.18 -42.90 86.84
N SER A 26 -22.50 -42.89 87.99
CA SER A 26 -21.67 -41.76 88.42
C SER A 26 -20.45 -41.56 87.50
N GLU A 27 -19.81 -42.66 87.06
CA GLU A 27 -18.68 -42.62 86.14
C GLU A 27 -19.10 -42.18 84.73
N VAL A 28 -20.23 -42.66 84.23
CA VAL A 28 -20.82 -42.21 82.96
C VAL A 28 -21.18 -40.72 83.02
N SER A 29 -21.71 -40.25 84.14
CA SER A 29 -22.02 -38.82 84.34
C SER A 29 -20.75 -37.96 84.34
N LYS A 30 -19.69 -38.41 85.03
CA LYS A 30 -18.37 -37.74 85.00
C LYS A 30 -17.75 -37.75 83.60
N LEU A 31 -17.87 -38.85 82.86
CA LEU A 31 -17.35 -38.95 81.49
C LEU A 31 -18.11 -38.02 80.54
N ARG A 32 -19.44 -37.93 80.69
CA ARG A 32 -20.28 -36.98 79.93
C ARG A 32 -19.92 -35.54 80.24
N GLN A 33 -19.69 -35.22 81.51
CA GLN A 33 -19.23 -33.89 81.92
C GLN A 33 -17.87 -33.56 81.29
N LYS A 34 -16.88 -34.45 81.37
CA LYS A 34 -15.58 -34.26 80.71
C LYS A 34 -15.69 -34.13 79.20
N TYR A 35 -16.60 -34.85 78.57
CA TYR A 35 -16.85 -34.72 77.12
C TYR A 35 -17.40 -33.34 76.75
N GLU A 36 -18.37 -32.81 77.51
CA GLU A 36 -18.89 -31.46 77.27
C GLU A 36 -17.86 -30.38 77.58
N GLU A 37 -17.01 -30.56 78.60
CA GLU A 37 -15.87 -29.68 78.89
C GLU A 37 -14.84 -29.70 77.74
N CYS A 38 -14.50 -30.89 77.20
CA CYS A 38 -13.63 -31.02 76.03
C CYS A 38 -14.25 -30.40 74.76
N ARG A 39 -15.58 -30.50 74.60
CA ARG A 39 -16.29 -29.92 73.46
C ARG A 39 -16.38 -28.40 73.56
N ALA A 40 -16.64 -27.85 74.74
CA ALA A 40 -16.65 -26.41 75.00
C ALA A 40 -15.24 -25.83 74.79
N SER A 41 -14.22 -26.47 75.35
CA SER A 41 -12.82 -26.08 75.15
C SER A 41 -12.33 -26.29 73.71
N GLN A 42 -12.94 -27.18 72.91
CA GLN A 42 -12.60 -27.29 71.48
C GLN A 42 -12.88 -26.00 70.69
N SER A 43 -13.84 -25.18 71.14
CA SER A 43 -14.09 -23.85 70.57
C SER A 43 -13.03 -22.84 71.01
N GLU A 44 -12.49 -22.98 72.21
CA GLU A 44 -11.38 -22.16 72.74
C GLU A 44 -10.01 -22.57 72.16
N ILE A 45 -9.77 -23.87 71.92
CA ILE A 45 -8.53 -24.43 71.35
C ILE A 45 -8.29 -23.93 69.93
N LYS A 46 -9.34 -23.52 69.21
CA LYS A 46 -9.17 -22.88 67.89
C LYS A 46 -8.54 -21.49 67.97
N GLY A 47 -8.35 -20.92 69.16
CA GLY A 47 -7.46 -19.80 69.45
C GLY A 47 -7.78 -18.48 68.73
N ILE A 48 -8.86 -18.42 67.95
CA ILE A 48 -9.27 -17.24 67.20
C ILE A 48 -10.57 -16.75 67.83
N ASP A 49 -10.50 -15.56 68.44
CA ASP A 49 -11.68 -14.86 68.93
C ASP A 49 -12.70 -14.71 67.77
N PRO A 50 -13.94 -15.22 67.91
CA PRO A 50 -14.96 -15.11 66.87
C PRO A 50 -15.21 -13.68 66.40
N LYS A 51 -14.99 -12.67 67.25
CA LYS A 51 -15.08 -11.25 66.85
C LYS A 51 -13.98 -10.86 65.86
N VAL A 52 -12.74 -11.29 66.13
CA VAL A 52 -11.59 -11.04 65.24
C VAL A 52 -11.80 -11.74 63.90
N LEU A 53 -12.34 -12.96 63.90
CA LEU A 53 -12.66 -13.69 62.66
C LEU A 53 -13.73 -12.97 61.83
N ALA A 54 -14.77 -12.43 62.47
CA ALA A 54 -15.81 -11.65 61.81
C ALA A 54 -15.23 -10.36 61.20
N GLU A 55 -14.39 -9.64 61.96
CA GLU A 55 -13.75 -8.41 61.48
C GLU A 55 -12.82 -8.67 60.28
N VAL A 56 -12.05 -9.76 60.30
CA VAL A 56 -11.19 -10.16 59.18
C VAL A 56 -12.01 -10.53 57.95
N ARG A 57 -13.15 -11.22 58.11
CA ARG A 57 -14.06 -11.52 57.00
C ARG A 57 -14.64 -10.25 56.38
N ASP A 58 -15.08 -9.30 57.20
CA ASP A 58 -15.62 -8.02 56.72
C ASP A 58 -14.55 -7.20 55.98
N LYS A 59 -13.32 -7.16 56.51
CA LYS A 59 -12.18 -6.52 55.84
C LYS A 59 -11.86 -7.18 54.50
N ASN A 60 -11.85 -8.51 54.45
CA ASN A 60 -11.60 -9.25 53.21
C ASN A 60 -12.69 -9.01 52.17
N GLN A 61 -13.97 -8.98 52.57
CA GLN A 61 -15.07 -8.64 51.66
C GLN A 61 -14.93 -7.23 51.10
N LYS A 62 -14.59 -6.23 51.93
CA LYS A 62 -14.34 -4.86 51.48
C LYS A 62 -13.17 -4.78 50.50
N LEU A 63 -12.07 -5.49 50.80
CA LEU A 63 -10.90 -5.56 49.92
C LEU A 63 -11.25 -6.22 48.59
N GLU A 64 -12.04 -7.29 48.59
CA GLU A 64 -12.46 -7.99 47.38
C GLU A 64 -13.35 -7.11 46.48
N LEU A 65 -14.28 -6.35 47.07
CA LEU A 65 -15.07 -5.36 46.35
C LEU A 65 -14.18 -4.27 45.73
N GLU A 66 -13.16 -3.80 46.46
CA GLU A 66 -12.26 -2.78 45.95
C GLU A 66 -11.33 -3.30 44.84
N VAL A 67 -10.84 -4.55 44.96
CA VAL A 67 -10.10 -5.24 43.90
C VAL A 67 -10.96 -5.37 42.64
N ASN A 68 -12.23 -5.78 42.79
CA ASN A 68 -13.15 -5.89 41.65
C ASN A 68 -13.42 -4.54 40.99
N ARG A 69 -13.60 -3.47 41.77
CA ARG A 69 -13.73 -2.10 41.26
C ARG A 69 -12.47 -1.66 40.50
N LYS A 70 -11.27 -1.86 41.06
CA LYS A 70 -9.99 -1.51 40.42
C LYS A 70 -9.78 -2.30 39.13
N ASN A 71 -10.11 -3.59 39.13
CA ASN A 71 -10.06 -4.44 37.93
C ASN A 71 -10.99 -3.93 36.81
N GLY A 72 -12.19 -3.43 37.16
CA GLY A 72 -13.09 -2.79 36.20
C GLY A 72 -12.45 -1.55 35.55
N VAL A 73 -11.82 -0.68 36.35
CA VAL A 73 -11.10 0.51 35.85
C VAL A 73 -9.94 0.12 34.95
N ILE A 74 -9.13 -0.87 35.35
CA ILE A 74 -7.98 -1.36 34.57
C ILE A 74 -8.45 -1.84 33.19
N LYS A 75 -9.51 -2.66 33.11
CA LYS A 75 -10.06 -3.13 31.82
C LYS A 75 -10.52 -1.97 30.93
N SER A 76 -11.18 -0.97 31.51
CA SER A 76 -11.61 0.22 30.77
C SER A 76 -10.42 1.02 30.23
N LEU A 77 -9.34 1.14 31.01
CA LEU A 77 -8.12 1.82 30.60
C LEU A 77 -7.38 1.06 29.50
N GLU A 78 -7.27 -0.26 29.62
CA GLU A 78 -6.68 -1.12 28.59
C GLU A 78 -7.41 -0.99 27.25
N GLN A 79 -8.75 -1.04 27.27
CA GLN A 79 -9.57 -0.81 26.07
C GLN A 79 -9.32 0.59 25.49
N THR A 80 -9.27 1.61 26.33
CA THR A 80 -8.99 2.99 25.90
C THR A 80 -7.61 3.11 25.26
N MET A 81 -6.59 2.48 25.83
CA MET A 81 -5.24 2.45 25.27
C MET A 81 -5.20 1.74 23.93
N LEU A 82 -5.84 0.57 23.80
CA LEU A 82 -5.92 -0.17 22.54
C LEU A 82 -6.62 0.63 21.43
N LEU A 83 -7.71 1.34 21.76
CA LEU A 83 -8.40 2.22 20.82
C LEU A 83 -7.52 3.40 20.40
N ARG A 84 -6.80 4.02 21.35
CA ARG A 84 -5.86 5.10 21.08
C ARG A 84 -4.72 4.64 20.16
N ASP A 85 -4.14 3.48 20.43
CA ASP A 85 -3.07 2.89 19.61
C ASP A 85 -3.55 2.59 18.19
N ARG A 86 -4.77 2.05 18.05
CA ARG A 86 -5.40 1.83 16.73
C ARG A 86 -5.55 3.17 15.99
N SER A 87 -6.13 4.17 16.64
CA SER A 87 -6.32 5.51 16.06
C SER A 87 -4.99 6.14 15.63
N TYR A 88 -3.92 5.98 16.42
CA TYR A 88 -2.59 6.48 16.08
C TYR A 88 -2.01 5.78 14.85
N ARG A 89 -2.12 4.45 14.77
CA ARG A 89 -1.68 3.67 13.61
C ARG A 89 -2.45 4.06 12.34
N GLU A 90 -3.77 4.21 12.44
CA GLU A 90 -4.60 4.66 11.32
C GLU A 90 -4.21 6.07 10.85
N THR A 91 -4.00 7.00 11.78
CA THR A 91 -3.58 8.37 11.46
C THR A 91 -2.20 8.38 10.80
N THR A 92 -1.26 7.57 11.29
CA THR A 92 0.07 7.40 10.69
C THR A 92 -0.03 6.85 9.27
N ALA A 93 -0.89 5.85 9.05
CA ALA A 93 -1.13 5.29 7.71
C ALA A 93 -1.75 6.32 6.75
N ARG A 94 -2.75 7.08 7.21
CA ARG A 94 -3.36 8.18 6.43
C ARG A 94 -2.32 9.24 6.07
N ASN A 95 -1.47 9.65 7.02
CA ASN A 95 -0.41 10.62 6.76
C ASN A 95 0.61 10.11 5.73
N LYS A 96 1.03 8.83 5.81
CA LYS A 96 1.90 8.22 4.79
C LYS A 96 1.24 8.25 3.41
N ASN A 97 -0.04 7.92 3.31
CA ASN A 97 -0.79 7.96 2.06
C ASN A 97 -0.91 9.38 1.49
N LEU A 98 -1.20 10.38 2.33
CA LEU A 98 -1.26 11.78 1.93
C LEU A 98 0.10 12.29 1.43
N ILE A 99 1.20 11.92 2.09
CA ILE A 99 2.55 12.24 1.65
C ILE A 99 2.83 11.61 0.27
N ALA A 100 2.47 10.35 0.05
CA ALA A 100 2.61 9.70 -1.25
C ALA A 100 1.77 10.37 -2.34
N GLN A 101 0.54 10.79 -2.02
CA GLN A 101 -0.32 11.57 -2.92
C GLN A 101 0.28 12.94 -3.24
N LEU A 102 0.85 13.62 -2.24
CA LEU A 102 1.50 14.92 -2.43
C LEU A 102 2.73 14.79 -3.33
N HIS A 103 3.57 13.77 -3.12
CA HIS A 103 4.72 13.52 -3.98
C HIS A 103 4.31 13.18 -5.42
N THR A 104 3.28 12.35 -5.63
CA THR A 104 2.77 12.05 -6.98
C THR A 104 2.15 13.29 -7.66
N GLN A 105 1.48 14.16 -6.90
CA GLN A 105 1.02 15.46 -7.41
C GLN A 105 2.17 16.42 -7.74
N GLN A 106 3.26 16.40 -6.96
CA GLN A 106 4.47 17.16 -7.28
C GLN A 106 5.16 16.60 -8.54
N VAL A 107 5.22 15.28 -8.71
CA VAL A 107 5.74 14.64 -9.92
C VAL A 107 4.90 15.04 -11.13
N THR A 108 3.57 15.04 -11.06
CA THR A 108 2.72 15.54 -12.16
C THR A 108 2.85 17.06 -12.42
N LYS A 109 3.18 17.86 -11.40
CA LYS A 109 3.56 19.28 -11.62
C LYS A 109 4.92 19.39 -12.30
N GLN A 110 5.89 18.57 -11.91
CA GLN A 110 7.21 18.50 -12.53
C GLN A 110 7.10 18.03 -13.99
N GLU A 111 6.26 17.05 -14.30
CA GLU A 111 5.93 16.62 -15.65
C GLU A 111 5.32 17.76 -16.47
N ARG A 112 4.39 18.55 -15.90
CA ARG A 112 3.85 19.75 -16.56
C ARG A 112 4.93 20.79 -16.86
N GLU A 113 5.87 21.02 -15.95
CA GLU A 113 6.98 21.94 -16.19
C GLU A 113 7.96 21.41 -17.25
N MET A 114 8.22 20.09 -17.29
CA MET A 114 9.01 19.48 -18.37
C MET A 114 8.32 19.62 -19.72
N LEU A 115 7.00 19.40 -19.80
CA LEU A 115 6.23 19.58 -21.03
C LEU A 115 6.25 21.05 -21.50
N LYS A 116 6.20 22.03 -20.58
CA LYS A 116 6.36 23.44 -20.94
C LYS A 116 7.73 23.74 -21.54
N LYS A 117 8.80 23.20 -20.94
CA LYS A 117 10.17 23.36 -21.48
C LYS A 117 10.30 22.72 -22.86
N ALA A 118 9.85 21.47 -23.00
CA ALA A 118 9.85 20.77 -24.29
C ALA A 118 9.03 21.53 -25.35
N LEU A 119 7.92 22.16 -24.96
CA LEU A 119 7.12 22.98 -25.87
C LEU A 119 7.83 24.28 -26.28
N ILE A 120 8.60 24.90 -25.39
CA ILE A 120 9.43 26.07 -25.72
C ILE A 120 10.56 25.67 -26.68
N GLU A 121 11.24 24.56 -26.41
CA GLU A 121 12.29 24.02 -27.28
C GLU A 121 11.73 23.65 -28.66
N ALA A 122 10.62 22.91 -28.72
CA ALA A 122 9.96 22.59 -29.98
C ALA A 122 9.52 23.84 -30.76
N LYS A 123 9.07 24.90 -30.08
CA LYS A 123 8.77 26.19 -30.73
C LYS A 123 10.03 26.87 -31.27
N ALA A 124 11.14 26.79 -30.57
CA ALA A 124 12.42 27.34 -31.03
C ALA A 124 12.95 26.58 -32.25
N GLU A 125 12.88 25.24 -32.24
CA GLU A 125 13.23 24.39 -33.38
C GLU A 125 12.35 24.68 -34.59
N LEU A 126 11.04 24.86 -34.39
CA LEU A 126 10.11 25.20 -35.47
C LEU A 126 10.43 26.58 -36.06
N ALA A 127 10.81 27.56 -35.24
CA ALA A 127 11.24 28.87 -35.71
C ALA A 127 12.56 28.80 -36.51
N LEU A 128 13.52 27.96 -36.10
CA LEU A 128 14.74 27.70 -36.86
C LEU A 128 14.43 27.03 -38.20
N ALA A 129 13.61 25.98 -38.20
CA ALA A 129 13.17 25.30 -39.42
C ALA A 129 12.42 26.25 -40.38
N GLN A 130 11.59 27.16 -39.86
CA GLN A 130 10.94 28.20 -40.67
C GLN A 130 11.93 29.19 -41.28
N LYS A 131 12.98 29.56 -40.55
CA LYS A 131 14.04 30.44 -41.05
C LYS A 131 14.83 29.76 -42.17
N GLU A 132 15.16 28.48 -42.02
CA GLU A 132 15.83 27.68 -43.05
C GLU A 132 14.96 27.54 -44.31
N LEU A 133 13.66 27.30 -44.16
CA LEU A 133 12.71 27.26 -45.27
C LEU A 133 12.63 28.59 -46.03
N ARG A 134 12.62 29.73 -45.32
CA ARG A 134 12.69 31.06 -45.96
C ARG A 134 14.01 31.29 -46.69
N GLY A 135 15.13 30.87 -46.09
CA GLY A 135 16.45 30.93 -46.73
C GLY A 135 16.51 30.09 -48.01
N GLY A 136 16.03 28.85 -47.95
CA GLY A 136 15.92 27.96 -49.11
C GLY A 136 14.97 28.47 -50.19
N SER A 137 13.90 29.18 -49.80
CA SER A 137 13.00 29.82 -50.77
C SER A 137 13.70 30.93 -51.54
N SER A 138 14.57 31.72 -50.89
CA SER A 138 15.34 32.78 -51.55
C SER A 138 16.38 32.23 -52.53
N SER A 139 17.07 31.14 -52.18
CA SER A 139 18.02 30.49 -53.09
C SER A 139 17.32 29.87 -54.31
N ILE A 140 16.15 29.27 -54.13
CA ILE A 140 15.33 28.74 -55.25
C ILE A 140 14.91 29.85 -56.23
N VAL A 141 14.58 31.05 -55.73
CA VAL A 141 14.22 32.19 -56.58
C VAL A 141 15.42 32.66 -57.40
N LYS A 142 16.61 32.79 -56.80
CA LYS A 142 17.84 33.16 -57.52
C LYS A 142 18.20 32.17 -58.63
N VAL A 143 18.12 30.87 -58.34
CA VAL A 143 18.38 29.82 -59.34
C VAL A 143 17.36 29.88 -60.48
N ARG A 144 16.10 30.25 -60.21
CA ARG A 144 15.09 30.45 -61.26
C ARG A 144 15.37 31.68 -62.13
N GLU A 145 15.83 32.78 -61.54
CA GLU A 145 16.23 33.99 -62.28
C GLU A 145 17.43 33.72 -63.18
N GLU A 146 18.46 33.03 -62.67
CA GLU A 146 19.62 32.59 -63.47
C GLU A 146 19.20 31.65 -64.61
N LEU A 147 18.26 30.74 -64.35
CA LEU A 147 17.71 29.85 -65.38
C LEU A 147 16.91 30.61 -66.44
N GLN A 148 16.18 31.65 -66.07
CA GLN A 148 15.49 32.51 -67.05
C GLN A 148 16.48 33.37 -67.85
N ALA A 149 17.52 33.91 -67.21
CA ALA A 149 18.56 34.70 -67.87
C ALA A 149 19.34 33.87 -68.89
N THR A 150 19.71 32.63 -68.55
CA THR A 150 20.37 31.68 -69.45
C THR A 150 19.47 31.27 -70.62
N LYS A 151 18.17 31.04 -70.37
CA LYS A 151 17.18 30.83 -71.44
C LYS A 151 17.06 32.03 -72.38
N ALA A 152 17.07 33.26 -71.85
CA ALA A 152 17.01 34.48 -72.65
C ALA A 152 18.30 34.70 -73.47
N MET A 153 19.47 34.38 -72.92
CA MET A 153 20.74 34.37 -73.66
C MET A 153 20.75 33.34 -74.79
N LEU A 154 20.26 32.12 -74.52
CA LEU A 154 20.10 31.08 -75.55
C LEU A 154 19.17 31.53 -76.67
N ALA A 155 18.03 32.15 -76.35
CA ALA A 155 17.11 32.69 -77.33
C ALA A 155 17.77 33.79 -78.18
N LYS A 156 18.57 34.68 -77.56
CA LYS A 156 19.35 35.70 -78.28
C LYS A 156 20.39 35.10 -79.22
N LEU A 157 21.11 34.06 -78.78
CA LEU A 157 22.08 33.32 -79.60
C LEU A 157 21.40 32.56 -80.75
N GLN A 158 20.19 32.04 -80.55
CA GLN A 158 19.39 31.39 -81.60
C GLN A 158 18.77 32.37 -82.59
N SER A 159 18.52 33.63 -82.17
CA SER A 159 18.02 34.70 -83.05
C SER A 159 19.10 35.44 -83.83
N GLN A 160 20.39 35.14 -83.61
CA GLN A 160 21.47 35.69 -84.44
C GLN A 160 21.45 35.01 -85.83
N PRO A 161 21.50 35.77 -86.93
CA PRO A 161 21.53 35.19 -88.27
C PRO A 161 22.85 34.45 -88.49
N SER A 162 22.75 33.13 -88.57
CA SER A 162 23.80 32.25 -89.10
C SER A 162 24.22 32.73 -90.50
N LYS A 163 25.38 33.39 -90.59
CA LYS A 163 26.09 33.55 -91.87
C LYS A 163 26.72 32.20 -92.22
N VAL A 164 25.92 31.30 -92.79
CA VAL A 164 26.44 30.15 -93.54
C VAL A 164 25.55 29.92 -94.77
N LYS A 165 26.16 29.99 -95.94
CA LYS A 165 25.74 29.36 -97.20
C LYS A 165 27.01 28.80 -97.86
N PRO A 166 26.96 27.75 -98.70
CA PRO A 166 25.77 27.19 -99.36
C PRO A 166 25.68 25.64 -99.41
N THR A 167 24.54 25.17 -99.95
CA THR A 167 24.31 23.94 -100.76
C THR A 167 24.51 22.55 -100.13
N GLU A 168 23.42 21.81 -99.92
CA GLU A 168 23.03 20.64 -100.74
C GLU A 168 21.78 19.92 -100.16
N LEU A 169 21.08 19.21 -101.05
CA LEU A 169 19.81 18.53 -100.85
C LEU A 169 19.76 17.65 -99.58
N ILE A 170 18.79 17.90 -98.70
CA ILE A 170 18.45 16.95 -97.63
C ILE A 170 17.34 16.02 -98.14
N VAL A 171 17.79 14.86 -98.60
CA VAL A 171 17.01 13.62 -98.60
C VAL A 171 16.55 13.36 -97.17
N THR A 172 15.25 13.14 -96.98
CA THR A 172 14.67 12.72 -95.70
C THR A 172 15.21 11.35 -95.29
N LYS A 173 16.32 11.33 -94.55
CA LYS A 173 16.62 10.21 -93.66
C LYS A 173 15.92 10.51 -92.35
N VAL A 174 15.00 9.61 -91.98
CA VAL A 174 14.45 9.51 -90.62
C VAL A 174 15.65 9.44 -89.68
N VAL A 175 15.95 10.56 -89.01
CA VAL A 175 17.00 10.61 -88.01
C VAL A 175 16.47 9.86 -86.80
N GLU A 176 17.05 8.69 -86.53
CA GLU A 176 16.75 7.95 -85.31
C GLU A 176 16.99 8.85 -84.10
N PRO A 177 16.09 8.83 -83.09
CA PRO A 177 16.25 9.65 -81.90
C PRO A 177 17.59 9.30 -81.26
N THR A 178 18.44 10.32 -81.13
CA THR A 178 19.79 10.23 -80.58
C THR A 178 19.76 9.47 -79.25
N GLU A 179 20.79 8.69 -78.93
CA GLU A 179 20.84 7.86 -77.72
C GLU A 179 20.47 8.64 -76.44
N LYS A 180 20.78 9.93 -76.39
CA LYS A 180 20.41 10.85 -75.29
C LYS A 180 18.89 11.00 -75.13
N ILE A 181 18.14 11.06 -76.22
CA ILE A 181 16.66 11.15 -76.18
C ILE A 181 16.09 9.82 -75.70
N LYS A 182 16.60 8.68 -76.19
CA LYS A 182 16.18 7.36 -75.71
C LYS A 182 16.50 7.17 -74.22
N ALA A 183 17.67 7.63 -73.77
CA ALA A 183 18.09 7.58 -72.36
C ALA A 183 17.21 8.46 -71.45
N LEU A 184 16.92 9.70 -71.87
CA LEU A 184 16.03 10.60 -71.13
C LEU A 184 14.61 10.05 -71.05
N GLN A 185 14.11 9.46 -72.13
CA GLN A 185 12.77 8.88 -72.16
C GLN A 185 12.66 7.62 -71.29
N SER A 186 13.73 6.81 -71.23
CA SER A 186 13.85 5.70 -70.27
C SER A 186 13.87 6.19 -68.82
N GLN A 187 14.63 7.24 -68.50
CA GLN A 187 14.67 7.82 -67.16
C GLN A 187 13.32 8.40 -66.73
N LEU A 188 12.61 9.07 -67.64
CA LEU A 188 11.26 9.60 -67.38
C LEU A 188 10.28 8.47 -67.06
N ASN A 189 10.35 7.38 -67.81
CA ASN A 189 9.51 6.21 -67.57
C ASN A 189 9.85 5.54 -66.22
N ALA A 190 11.13 5.44 -65.85
CA ALA A 190 11.56 4.90 -64.56
C ALA A 190 11.14 5.78 -63.37
N ALA A 191 11.18 7.12 -63.51
CA ALA A 191 10.70 8.01 -62.45
C ALA A 191 9.18 7.87 -62.25
N ASN A 192 8.42 7.72 -63.34
CA ASN A 192 6.97 7.55 -63.29
C ASN A 192 6.55 6.23 -62.62
N THR A 193 7.31 5.14 -62.79
CA THR A 193 7.02 3.86 -62.11
C THR A 193 7.28 3.95 -60.60
N VAL A 194 8.34 4.65 -60.17
CA VAL A 194 8.62 4.88 -58.74
C VAL A 194 7.50 5.71 -58.08
N ILE A 195 7.00 6.75 -58.77
CA ILE A 195 5.88 7.55 -58.27
C ILE A 195 4.61 6.70 -58.13
N ALA A 196 4.34 5.80 -59.08
CA ALA A 196 3.20 4.88 -59.00
C ALA A 196 3.33 3.87 -57.85
N GLN A 197 4.54 3.38 -57.57
CA GLN A 197 4.82 2.51 -56.42
C GLN A 197 4.61 3.25 -55.09
N LEU A 198 5.14 4.47 -54.96
CA LEU A 198 4.95 5.28 -53.75
C LEU A 198 3.49 5.66 -53.50
N ARG A 199 2.69 5.83 -54.56
CA ARG A 199 1.24 6.05 -54.46
C ARG A 199 0.42 4.81 -54.11
N SER A 200 0.94 3.62 -54.38
CA SER A 200 0.25 2.34 -54.08
C SER A 200 0.69 1.70 -52.75
N MET A 201 1.64 2.29 -52.03
CA MET A 201 1.98 1.87 -50.67
C MET A 201 0.89 2.30 -49.67
N PRO A 202 0.31 1.37 -48.88
CA PRO A 202 -0.66 1.72 -47.84
C PRO A 202 0.03 2.51 -46.72
N VAL A 203 -0.45 3.73 -46.48
CA VAL A 203 -0.10 4.55 -45.32
C VAL A 203 -0.54 3.82 -44.07
N LYS A 204 0.40 3.27 -43.28
CA LYS A 204 0.14 2.87 -41.90
C LYS A 204 -0.08 4.13 -41.06
N SER A 205 -1.31 4.63 -41.05
CA SER A 205 -1.80 5.62 -40.11
C SER A 205 -1.96 4.96 -38.73
N GLN A 206 -0.93 5.05 -37.90
CA GLN A 206 -1.12 5.02 -36.46
C GLN A 206 -1.72 6.35 -36.03
N THR A 207 -3.05 6.40 -35.97
CA THR A 207 -3.75 7.38 -35.14
C THR A 207 -5.08 6.77 -34.72
N GLN A 208 -5.07 6.06 -33.58
CA GLN A 208 -6.29 5.73 -32.86
C GLN A 208 -6.77 7.00 -32.15
N PRO A 209 -8.00 7.49 -32.37
CA PRO A 209 -8.64 8.36 -31.39
C PRO A 209 -9.18 7.49 -30.25
N ALA A 210 -8.54 7.55 -29.09
CA ALA A 210 -9.08 7.00 -27.85
C ALA A 210 -10.39 7.73 -27.52
N GLN A 211 -11.51 7.03 -27.70
CA GLN A 211 -12.83 7.49 -27.31
C GLN A 211 -12.96 7.32 -25.78
N VAL A 212 -12.69 8.36 -25.02
CA VAL A 212 -12.91 8.38 -23.57
C VAL A 212 -14.40 8.60 -23.32
N ILE A 213 -15.10 7.50 -23.04
CA ILE A 213 -16.49 7.51 -22.58
C ILE A 213 -16.47 7.69 -21.06
N TYR A 214 -16.87 8.87 -20.59
CA TYR A 214 -17.22 9.07 -19.19
C TYR A 214 -18.68 8.65 -18.98
N LYS A 215 -18.90 7.55 -18.26
CA LYS A 215 -20.20 7.27 -17.63
C LYS A 215 -20.07 7.53 -16.14
N ASP A 216 -20.55 8.71 -15.75
CA ASP A 216 -20.93 8.98 -14.38
C ASP A 216 -22.17 8.16 -14.00
N ARG A 217 -22.15 7.68 -12.75
CA ARG A 217 -23.25 7.53 -11.78
C ARG A 217 -23.50 6.15 -11.18
N ILE A 218 -23.16 6.10 -9.89
CA ILE A 218 -24.01 5.78 -8.72
C ILE A 218 -24.12 4.32 -8.25
N VAL A 219 -23.49 4.09 -7.08
CA VAL A 219 -24.00 3.50 -5.81
C VAL A 219 -24.73 2.14 -5.87
N THR A 220 -24.20 1.13 -5.17
CA THR A 220 -24.77 0.57 -3.91
C THR A 220 -23.89 -0.55 -3.34
N GLN A 221 -24.03 -0.74 -2.04
CA GLN A 221 -23.31 -1.59 -1.09
C GLN A 221 -23.40 -3.12 -1.32
N ASP A 222 -22.61 -3.83 -0.50
CA ASP A 222 -22.84 -5.20 0.03
C ASP A 222 -22.30 -6.41 -0.75
N LYS A 223 -21.15 -6.94 -0.31
CA LYS A 223 -21.13 -8.12 0.59
C LYS A 223 -19.71 -8.59 0.92
N VAL A 224 -19.51 -8.82 2.21
CA VAL A 224 -18.39 -9.46 2.87
C VAL A 224 -18.41 -10.97 2.59
N VAL A 225 -17.26 -11.56 2.21
CA VAL A 225 -16.85 -12.93 2.63
C VAL A 225 -15.32 -12.99 2.66
N TYR A 226 -14.72 -13.01 3.85
CA TYR A 226 -13.33 -13.46 4.02
C TYR A 226 -13.36 -14.97 4.31
N LYS A 227 -12.76 -15.77 3.42
CA LYS A 227 -12.41 -17.15 3.74
C LYS A 227 -11.08 -17.17 4.50
N ASP A 228 -11.15 -17.64 5.74
CA ASP A 228 -10.19 -18.40 6.54
C ASP A 228 -8.67 -18.24 6.32
N ARG A 229 -8.01 -17.85 7.43
CA ARG A 229 -6.57 -17.90 7.77
C ARG A 229 -5.95 -19.31 7.54
N PRO A 230 -4.60 -19.50 7.45
CA PRO A 230 -3.60 -18.84 8.30
C PRO A 230 -2.21 -18.53 7.68
N VAL A 231 -1.52 -17.51 8.22
CA VAL A 231 -0.06 -17.36 8.04
C VAL A 231 0.63 -17.48 9.39
N ILE A 232 1.69 -18.28 9.34
CA ILE A 232 2.51 -18.85 10.40
C ILE A 232 3.26 -17.77 11.20
N LYS A 233 3.45 -18.06 12.50
CA LYS A 233 4.22 -17.27 13.45
C LYS A 233 5.73 -17.46 13.19
N GLU A 234 6.45 -16.40 12.88
CA GLU A 234 7.91 -16.38 13.04
C GLU A 234 8.29 -15.50 14.24
N LYS A 235 8.92 -16.14 15.23
CA LYS A 235 9.58 -15.52 16.38
C LYS A 235 10.79 -14.73 15.88
N ILE A 236 10.85 -13.44 16.16
CA ILE A 236 12.12 -12.69 16.17
C ILE A 236 12.36 -12.26 17.62
N VAL A 237 13.47 -12.75 18.19
CA VAL A 237 13.99 -12.35 19.49
C VAL A 237 14.94 -11.19 19.23
N GLU A 238 14.55 -9.96 19.56
CA GLU A 238 15.45 -8.81 19.56
C GLU A 238 16.16 -8.69 20.92
N LYS A 239 17.48 -8.86 20.89
CA LYS A 239 18.40 -8.54 22.00
C LYS A 239 18.43 -7.02 22.18
N ILE A 240 17.92 -6.53 23.30
CA ILE A 240 18.05 -5.12 23.69
C ILE A 240 19.40 -4.97 24.42
N VAL A 241 20.31 -4.16 23.87
CA VAL A 241 21.52 -3.67 24.55
C VAL A 241 21.26 -2.21 24.91
N TYR A 242 21.16 -1.91 26.20
CA TYR A 242 21.07 -0.54 26.70
C TYR A 242 22.45 0.11 26.65
N LYS A 243 22.56 1.29 26.02
CA LYS A 243 23.71 2.18 26.19
C LYS A 243 23.44 3.09 27.39
N ASP A 244 24.38 3.10 28.32
CA ASP A 244 24.37 3.85 29.56
C ASP A 244 24.18 5.36 29.34
N ARG A 245 23.31 5.97 30.15
CA ARG A 245 23.15 7.42 30.29
C ARG A 245 24.32 7.99 31.08
N PRO A 246 24.92 9.14 30.69
CA PRO A 246 25.88 9.84 31.52
C PRO A 246 25.18 10.52 32.71
N VAL A 247 25.79 10.39 33.89
CA VAL A 247 25.33 10.97 35.17
C VAL A 247 25.82 12.42 35.26
N GLU A 248 24.89 13.37 35.39
CA GLU A 248 25.22 14.76 35.74
C GLU A 248 25.60 14.85 37.22
N LYS A 249 26.82 15.35 37.50
CA LYS A 249 27.28 15.67 38.85
C LYS A 249 26.65 16.99 39.30
N VAL A 250 25.80 16.94 40.32
CA VAL A 250 25.35 18.13 41.05
C VAL A 250 26.48 18.59 41.97
N VAL A 251 27.05 19.76 41.69
CA VAL A 251 27.96 20.48 42.58
C VAL A 251 27.10 21.33 43.51
N ILE A 252 27.11 21.01 44.81
CA ILE A 252 26.49 21.85 45.84
C ILE A 252 27.53 22.88 46.26
N LYS A 253 27.15 24.17 46.20
CA LYS A 253 27.89 25.30 46.78
C LYS A 253 27.46 25.52 48.22
#